data_AF-A0A0D2NIV3-F1
#
_entry.id   AF-A0A0D2NIV3-F1
#
_cell.length_a   1.000
_cell.length_b   1.000
_cell.length_c   1.000
_cell.angle_alpha   90.00
_cell.angle_beta   90.00
_cell.angle_gamma   90.00
#
_symmetry.space_group_name_H-M   'P 1'
#
loop_
_entity.id
_entity.type
_entity.pdbx_description
1 polymer ?
#
loop_
_entity_poly.entity_id
_entity_poly.type
_entity_poly.pdbx_seq_one_letter_code
_entity_poly.pdbx_strand_id
1 'polypeptide(L)' 'LVFLPPYSPDFNPIEQAFHSIKSWLRRREAQATNHAIRPWLIHQAILSVTDTMAHGWIGNCGYFFAEENDEL' A
#
# COMPACT_ATOMS: atom_id res chain seq x y z
N LEU A 1 -2.60 -0.75 -19.37
CA LEU A 1 -1.76 0.30 -18.73
C LEU A 1 -2.68 1.47 -18.37
N VAL A 2 -2.60 2.02 -17.16
CA VAL A 2 -3.37 3.22 -16.74
C VAL A 2 -2.45 4.43 -16.83
N PHE A 3 -2.92 5.53 -17.44
CA PHE A 3 -2.15 6.77 -17.53
C PHE A 3 -2.05 7.46 -16.16
N LEU A 4 -0.85 7.88 -15.78
CA LEU A 4 -0.58 8.66 -14.57
C LEU A 4 0.07 10.00 -14.97
N PRO A 5 -0.58 11.16 -14.71
CA PRO A 5 0.02 12.44 -15.00
C PRO A 5 1.29 12.66 -14.14
N PRO A 6 2.29 13.41 -14.65
CA PRO A 6 3.47 13.78 -13.87
C PRO A 6 3.10 14.45 -12.54
N TYR A 7 3.89 14.18 -11.49
CA TYR A 7 3.73 14.78 -10.16
C TYR A 7 2.32 14.64 -9.55
N SER A 8 1.59 13.57 -9.91
CA SER A 8 0.26 13.30 -9.37
C SER A 8 0.27 12.09 -8.43
N PRO A 9 0.96 12.16 -7.28
CA PRO A 9 1.02 11.04 -6.33
C PRO A 9 -0.36 10.69 -5.78
N ASP A 10 -1.29 11.64 -5.77
CA ASP A 10 -2.68 11.45 -5.33
C ASP A 10 -3.45 10.43 -6.19
N PHE A 11 -3.01 10.20 -7.43
CA PHE A 11 -3.57 9.19 -8.34
C PHE A 11 -2.78 7.87 -8.32
N ASN A 12 -1.82 7.69 -7.42
CA ASN A 12 -1.04 6.46 -7.34
C ASN A 12 -1.26 5.74 -5.99
N PRO A 13 -2.06 4.65 -5.94
CA PRO A 13 -2.42 4.01 -4.68
C PRO A 13 -1.22 3.40 -3.94
N ILE A 14 -0.10 3.13 -4.63
CA ILE A 14 1.12 2.63 -3.99
C ILE A 14 1.71 3.62 -2.98
N GLU A 15 1.44 4.92 -3.13
CA GLU A 15 1.92 5.95 -2.20
C GLU A 15 1.31 5.77 -0.80
N GLN A 16 0.01 5.46 -0.74
CA GLN A 16 -0.68 5.14 0.52
C GLN A 16 -0.18 3.82 1.12
N ALA A 17 0.11 2.82 0.28
CA ALA A 17 0.71 1.56 0.72
C ALA A 17 2.10 1.78 1.35
N PHE A 18 2.98 2.51 0.66
CA PHE A 18 4.29 2.84 1.20
C PHE A 18 4.19 3.71 2.46
N HIS A 19 3.24 4.64 2.54
CA HIS A 19 3.00 5.42 3.75
C HIS A 19 2.64 4.51 4.93
N SER A 20 1.74 3.54 4.74
CA SER A 20 1.36 2.57 5.76
C SER A 20 2.54 1.68 6.20
N ILE A 21 3.27 1.11 5.26
CA ILE A 21 4.45 0.26 5.52
C ILE A 21 5.52 1.04 6.30
N LYS A 22 5.85 2.26 5.86
CA LYS A 22 6.81 3.12 6.56
C LYS A 22 6.34 3.45 7.98
N SER A 23 5.06 3.74 8.17
CA SER A 23 4.47 4.01 9.48
C SER A 23 4.52 2.79 10.40
N TRP A 24 4.30 1.59 9.86
CA TRP A 24 4.45 0.34 10.60
C TRP A 24 5.89 0.10 11.05
N LEU A 25 6.87 0.36 10.17
CA LEU A 25 8.30 0.21 10.46
C LEU A 25 8.80 1.23 11.49
N ARG A 26 8.37 2.50 11.38
CA ARG A 26 8.73 3.56 12.35
C ARG A 26 8.32 3.21 13.77
N ARG A 27 7.16 2.57 13.96
CA ARG A 27 6.73 2.08 15.29
C ARG A 27 7.63 0.98 15.86
N ARG A 28 8.51 0.39 15.05
CA ARG A 28 9.43 -0.70 15.42
C ARG A 28 10.89 -0.32 15.18
N GLU A 29 11.19 0.96 15.09
CA GLU A 29 12.53 1.48 14.79
C GLU A 29 13.60 0.94 15.75
N ALA A 30 13.28 0.83 17.04
CA ALA A 30 14.19 0.24 18.03
C ALA A 30 14.61 -1.21 17.68
N GLN A 31 13.68 -2.03 17.20
CA GLN A 31 13.97 -3.41 16.78
C GLN A 31 14.73 -3.44 15.45
N ALA A 32 14.46 -2.48 14.57
CA ALA A 32 15.11 -2.36 13.27
C ALA A 32 16.60 -2.02 13.39
N THR A 33 17.11 -1.58 14.55
CA THR A 33 18.56 -1.44 14.76
C THR A 33 19.31 -2.76 14.57
N ASN A 34 18.71 -3.90 14.94
CA ASN A 34 19.28 -5.23 14.76
C ASN A 34 19.18 -5.70 13.30
N HIS A 35 20.34 -5.82 12.64
CA HIS A 35 20.45 -6.22 11.24
C HIS A 35 19.85 -7.60 10.95
N ALA A 36 19.91 -8.54 11.90
CA ALA A 36 19.34 -9.88 11.73
C ALA A 36 17.81 -9.87 11.68
N ILE A 37 17.17 -8.88 12.33
CA ILE A 37 15.72 -8.78 12.46
C ILE A 37 15.11 -7.92 11.33
N ARG A 38 15.89 -7.01 10.71
CA ARG A 38 15.41 -6.10 9.65
C ARG A 38 14.65 -6.80 8.51
N PRO A 39 15.15 -7.89 7.89
CA PRO A 39 14.44 -8.53 6.79
C PRO A 39 13.06 -9.05 7.22
N TRP A 40 12.97 -9.62 8.42
CA TRP A 40 11.70 -10.09 8.98
C TRP A 40 10.74 -8.92 9.27
N LEU A 41 11.21 -7.79 9.80
CA LEU A 41 10.38 -6.60 10.01
C LEU A 41 9.83 -6.04 8.71
N ILE A 42 10.64 -5.98 7.64
CA ILE A 42 10.18 -5.54 6.32
C ILE A 42 9.08 -6.48 5.80
N HIS A 43 9.29 -7.80 5.92
CA HIS A 43 8.29 -8.79 5.52
C HIS A 43 6.98 -8.63 6.30
N GLN A 44 7.05 -8.46 7.62
CA GLN A 44 5.87 -8.22 8.46
C GLN A 44 5.17 -6.90 8.14
N ALA A 45 5.93 -5.84 7.80
CA ALA A 45 5.36 -4.57 7.39
C ALA A 45 4.55 -4.69 6.09
N ILE A 46 5.08 -5.45 5.12
CA ILE A 46 4.39 -5.75 3.86
C ILE A 46 3.12 -6.55 4.13
N LEU A 47 3.20 -7.60 4.97
CA LEU A 47 2.04 -8.42 5.34
C LEU A 47 0.99 -7.66 6.18
N SER A 48 1.32 -6.49 6.74
CA SER A 48 0.36 -5.66 7.45
C SER A 48 -0.61 -4.91 6.53
N VAL A 49 -0.34 -4.90 5.22
CA VAL A 49 -1.26 -4.36 4.22
C VAL A 49 -2.34 -5.39 3.92
N THR A 50 -3.59 -5.03 4.20
CA THR A 50 -4.75 -5.90 3.93
C THR A 50 -5.39 -5.57 2.58
N ASP A 51 -6.21 -6.50 2.09
CA ASP A 51 -7.08 -6.31 0.92
C ASP A 51 -8.02 -5.10 1.11
N THR A 52 -8.61 -4.96 2.30
CA THR A 52 -9.51 -3.85 2.62
C THR A 52 -8.81 -2.50 2.53
N MET A 53 -7.56 -2.42 3.01
CA MET A 53 -6.74 -1.21 2.87
C MET A 53 -6.44 -0.91 1.40
N ALA A 54 -6.05 -1.93 0.63
CA ALA A 54 -5.76 -1.78 -0.79
C ALA A 54 -6.97 -1.27 -1.58
N HIS A 55 -8.16 -1.83 -1.34
CA HIS A 55 -9.41 -1.37 -1.95
C HIS A 55 -9.70 0.09 -1.60
N GLY A 56 -9.55 0.47 -0.32
CA GLY A 56 -9.74 1.85 0.12
C GLY A 56 -8.76 2.82 -0.55
N TRP A 57 -7.49 2.45 -0.70
CA TRP A 57 -6.49 3.31 -1.34
C TRP A 57 -6.71 3.49 -2.84
N ILE A 58 -7.12 2.42 -3.54
CA ILE A 58 -7.52 2.49 -4.94
C ILE A 58 -8.71 3.44 -5.11
N GLY A 59 -9.72 3.34 -4.24
CA GLY A 59 -10.86 4.25 -4.21
C GLY A 59 -10.49 5.71 -3.91
N ASN A 60 -9.57 5.94 -2.96
CA ASN A 60 -9.07 7.28 -2.64
C ASN A 60 -8.37 7.98 -3.82
N CYS A 61 -7.81 7.20 -4.76
CA CYS A 61 -7.23 7.71 -6.00
C CYS A 61 -8.27 7.96 -7.10
N GLY A 62 -9.56 7.73 -6.84
CA GLY A 62 -10.66 7.90 -7.79
C GLY A 62 -10.90 6.72 -8.72
N TYR A 63 -10.29 5.56 -8.45
CA TYR A 63 -10.49 4.34 -9.23
C TYR A 63 -11.59 3.48 -8.63
N PHE A 64 -12.36 2.84 -9.49
CA PHE A 64 -13.41 1.90 -9.12
C PHE A 64 -13.13 0.56 -9.79
N PHE A 65 -13.45 -0.52 -9.10
CA PHE A 65 -13.50 -1.83 -9.73
C PHE A 65 -14.74 -1.86 -10.62
N ALA A 66 -14.58 -2.29 -11.87
CA ALA A 66 -15.74 -2.54 -12.71
C ALA A 66 -16.57 -3.62 -12.02
N GLU A 67 -17.87 -3.38 -11.84
CA GLU A 67 -18.78 -4.46 -11.49
C GLU A 67 -18.75 -5.46 -12.65
N GLU A 68 -18.55 -6.74 -12.34
CA GLU A 68 -18.93 -7.82 -13.25
C GLU A 68 -20.45 -7.72 -13.44
N ASN A 69 -20.89 -6.86 -14.36
CA ASN A 69 -22.26 -6.91 -14.84
C ASN A 69 -22.36 -8.14 -15.74
N ASP A 70 -22.99 -9.18 -15.18
CA ASP A 70 -24.09 -9.91 -15.81
C ASP A 70 -23.97 -9.98 -17.34
N GLU A 71 -23.22 -10.96 -17.82
CA GLU A 71 -23.44 -11.48 -19.17
C GLU A 71 -24.83 -12.12 -19.22
N LEU A 72 -25.74 -11.38 -19.88
CA LEU A 72 -26.86 -11.83 -20.74
C LEU A 72 -27.46 -13.22 -20.50
#